data_AF-A0AAE1L2Q3-F1
#
_entry.id   AF-A0AAE1L2Q3-F1
#
_cell.length_a   1.000
_cell.length_b   1.000
_cell.length_c   1.000
_cell.angle_alpha   90.00
_cell.angle_beta   90.00
_cell.angle_gamma   90.00
#
_symmetry.space_group_name_H-M   'P 1'
#
loop_
_entity.id
_entity.type
_entity.pdbx_description
1 polymer ?
#
loop_
_entity_poly.entity_id
_entity_poly.type
_entity_poly.pdbx_seq_one_letter_code
_entity_poly.pdbx_strand_id
1 'polypeptide(L)'
;FDMQSVVVEAEKYSLTTGKGSYTLLGWWRFCYLHSFETKQHTIYWNDKVFSGTSEGPEMVRGGGLLVIGQDQDRMGGGYTFSQSLNAVVADLRLYNRTLTNSEALDFVSCKETHLDPQPLVSFSDFKNNWKIEGSVNIEDLNLADICQKESSFLIMFPEAWSFSQAVAMCNNVGGSLPVPISARENEQILSFLNPYIPYCSDAHGYSIALGMLKEYETHSHYHYKSGENITYSNFLYRRDEDSNCVAIAVTEDDYGYWYYSKCDLELCTICNFTSVTHLKVRGLCDESLFDTTYLVLGESGEKPVFRGFSNSQLQWTGTTWTLTYLPENNVKATMTTKFEDEYPVGLRQWITEGDRCSLQQGSSQFLDGQYTCDDGTCISIDHRCDLLAHCPDLSDEINCNTVKLSETYIWELPPPLPDGSPTPVSVFVNITSVRDVSLIDLSISFDMILVFTWRDPRLTFQHLRDNMDQNPVREGVGVWHPEVFMEDGDGSSVDVQVRGRQTFVRRVGPPNPDIPTRLKEGRQSINIQIYPRTVYTMLI
;
A
#
# COMPACT_ATOMS: atom_id res chain seq x y z
N PHE A 1 33.14 4.60 18.71
CA PHE A 1 31.82 5.16 18.37
C PHE A 1 30.83 4.01 18.42
N ASP A 2 30.32 3.68 19.60
CA ASP A 2 29.15 2.82 19.72
C ASP A 2 27.92 3.69 19.42
N MET A 3 27.64 3.92 18.14
CA MET A 3 26.25 4.13 17.76
C MET A 3 25.60 2.77 17.96
N GLN A 4 24.93 2.60 19.10
CA GLN A 4 23.99 1.49 19.27
C GLN A 4 23.19 1.40 17.98
N SER A 5 23.34 0.28 17.27
CA SER A 5 22.58 -0.04 16.08
C SER A 5 21.11 0.20 16.42
N VAL A 6 20.56 1.29 15.89
CA VAL A 6 19.13 1.52 15.99
C VAL A 6 18.53 0.43 15.13
N VAL A 7 17.98 -0.60 15.76
CA VAL A 7 17.17 -1.60 15.06
C VAL A 7 15.94 -0.84 14.58
N VAL A 8 15.94 -0.53 13.29
CA VAL A 8 14.85 0.15 12.62
C VAL A 8 13.83 -0.92 12.23
N GLU A 9 12.76 -1.05 13.00
CA GLU A 9 11.56 -1.71 12.51
C GLU A 9 10.81 -0.73 11.60
N ALA A 10 10.92 -0.95 10.30
CA ALA A 10 10.20 -0.20 9.29
C ALA A 10 8.75 -0.71 9.20
N GLU A 11 7.95 -0.43 10.22
CA GLU A 11 6.49 -0.57 10.08
C GLU A 11 5.91 0.74 9.52
N LYS A 12 5.25 0.63 8.36
CA LYS A 12 4.42 1.68 7.74
C LYS A 12 5.16 2.95 7.30
N TYR A 13 6.40 2.82 6.82
CA TYR A 13 7.21 3.93 6.32
C TYR A 13 7.33 5.12 7.27
N SER A 14 6.95 4.94 8.53
CA SER A 14 7.43 5.64 9.69
C SER A 14 8.64 4.88 10.21
N LEU A 15 9.85 5.41 10.02
CA LEU A 15 10.92 5.00 10.90
C LEU A 15 10.47 5.42 12.31
N THR A 16 10.15 4.47 13.20
CA THR A 16 9.88 4.82 14.59
C THR A 16 11.15 4.57 15.37
N THR A 17 11.95 5.61 15.53
CA THR A 17 13.03 5.55 16.51
C THR A 17 12.44 5.84 17.89
N GLY A 18 13.14 5.53 18.98
CA GLY A 18 12.75 6.00 20.32
C GLY A 18 12.64 7.54 20.45
N LYS A 19 12.88 8.29 19.35
CA LYS A 19 12.89 9.74 19.23
C LYS A 19 11.85 10.30 18.21
N GLY A 20 11.05 9.46 17.54
CA GLY A 20 9.97 9.91 16.66
C GLY A 20 9.62 8.98 15.49
N SER A 21 8.55 9.31 14.76
CA SER A 21 8.08 8.68 13.52
C SER A 21 8.45 9.53 12.29
N TYR A 22 8.91 8.92 11.18
CA TYR A 22 9.44 9.63 10.00
C TYR A 22 9.02 9.01 8.66
N THR A 23 8.46 9.80 7.74
CA THR A 23 8.06 9.38 6.38
C THR A 23 9.24 9.26 5.41
N LEU A 24 9.32 8.16 4.68
CA LEU A 24 10.32 7.98 3.61
C LEU A 24 9.93 8.78 2.35
N LEU A 25 10.94 9.24 1.59
CA LEU A 25 10.85 10.05 0.34
C LEU A 25 10.23 11.45 0.47
N GLY A 26 10.14 11.98 1.69
CA GLY A 26 10.11 13.42 1.91
C GLY A 26 11.53 13.99 1.96
N TRP A 27 11.67 15.29 1.67
CA TRP A 27 12.91 16.00 1.99
C TRP A 27 13.03 16.20 3.50
N TRP A 28 14.16 15.77 4.04
CA TRP A 28 14.49 15.92 5.45
C TRP A 28 15.78 16.70 5.59
N ARG A 29 15.79 17.65 6.54
CA ARG A 29 16.96 18.46 6.82
C ARG A 29 17.54 18.09 8.17
N PHE A 30 18.84 17.82 8.14
CA PHE A 30 19.61 17.41 9.28
C PHE A 30 20.77 18.39 9.47
N CYS A 31 20.96 18.87 10.70
CA CYS A 31 22.16 19.59 11.08
C CYS A 31 22.73 18.95 12.35
N TYR A 32 23.92 18.37 12.23
CA TYR A 32 24.65 17.77 13.34
C TYR A 32 25.72 18.74 13.84
N LEU A 33 25.56 19.16 15.10
CA LEU A 33 26.48 20.01 15.81
C LEU A 33 27.28 19.16 16.77
N HIS A 34 28.60 19.27 16.71
CA HIS A 34 29.47 18.62 17.67
C HIS A 34 30.53 19.58 18.17
N SER A 35 30.76 19.58 19.49
CA SER A 35 31.90 20.22 20.13
C SER A 35 32.79 19.15 20.72
N PHE A 36 34.00 19.04 20.18
CA PHE A 36 35.00 18.10 20.68
C PHE A 36 35.56 18.49 22.05
N GLU A 37 35.60 19.79 22.35
CA GLU A 37 36.05 20.33 23.65
C GLU A 37 35.11 19.92 24.78
N THR A 38 33.80 20.08 24.58
CA THR A 38 32.79 19.76 25.61
C THR A 38 32.25 18.35 25.50
N LYS A 39 32.60 17.62 24.43
CA LYS A 39 32.02 16.31 24.05
C LYS A 39 30.50 16.32 23.93
N GLN A 40 29.90 17.50 23.73
CA GLN A 40 28.47 17.64 23.52
C GLN A 40 28.14 17.57 22.03
N HIS A 41 26.98 17.01 21.72
CA HIS A 41 26.41 17.05 20.38
C HIS A 41 24.94 17.45 20.44
N THR A 42 24.48 18.12 19.39
CA THR A 42 23.07 18.46 19.18
C THR A 42 22.70 18.16 17.73
N ILE A 43 21.60 17.46 17.53
CA ILE A 43 21.02 17.15 16.23
C ILE A 43 19.77 18.00 16.08
N TYR A 44 19.77 18.88 15.09
CA TYR A 44 18.58 19.52 14.58
C TYR A 44 18.04 18.68 13.43
N TRP A 45 16.76 18.34 13.51
CA TRP A 45 16.06 17.57 12.51
C TRP A 45 14.70 18.20 12.25
N ASN A 46 14.60 18.98 11.18
CA ASN A 46 13.48 19.88 10.94
C ASN A 46 13.15 20.68 12.22
N ASP A 47 11.94 20.50 12.77
CA ASP A 47 11.46 21.21 13.97
C ASP A 47 11.87 20.51 15.29
N LYS A 48 12.57 19.37 15.24
CA LYS A 48 12.97 18.59 16.43
C LYS A 48 14.45 18.81 16.77
N VAL A 49 14.75 18.80 18.07
CA VAL A 49 16.11 18.98 18.60
C VAL A 49 16.44 17.85 19.57
N PHE A 50 17.59 17.22 19.38
CA PHE A 50 18.11 16.19 20.27
C PHE A 50 19.52 16.53 20.72
N SER A 51 19.77 16.53 22.03
CA SER A 51 21.11 16.80 22.57
C SER A 51 21.62 15.61 23.37
N GLY A 52 22.94 15.43 23.39
CA GLY A 52 23.60 14.36 24.12
C GLY A 52 25.10 14.60 24.27
N THR A 53 25.77 13.65 24.90
CA THR A 53 27.23 13.61 25.03
C THR A 53 27.78 12.46 24.21
N SER A 54 28.94 12.63 23.57
CA SER A 54 29.60 11.56 22.81
C SER A 54 30.78 10.96 23.57
N GLU A 55 30.96 9.65 23.38
CA GLU A 55 32.19 8.95 23.71
C GLU A 55 33.05 8.87 22.44
N GLY A 56 34.09 9.70 22.37
CA GLY A 56 34.88 9.86 21.15
C GLY A 56 36.20 10.61 21.36
N PRO A 57 37.02 10.67 20.30
CA PRO A 57 38.29 11.39 20.35
C PRO A 57 38.06 12.90 20.54
N GLU A 58 38.99 13.56 21.24
CA GLU A 58 38.94 15.01 21.51
C GLU A 58 39.29 15.88 20.28
N MET A 59 39.69 15.24 19.18
CA MET A 59 39.96 15.89 17.91
C MET A 59 39.90 14.88 16.76
N VAL A 60 39.56 15.37 15.57
CA VAL A 60 39.70 14.61 14.32
C VAL A 60 41.05 14.96 13.71
N ARG A 61 41.88 13.95 13.42
CA ARG A 61 43.17 14.15 12.75
C ARG A 61 42.93 14.51 11.28
N GLY A 62 43.73 15.44 10.76
CA GLY A 62 43.69 15.81 9.34
C GLY A 62 44.10 14.65 8.42
N GLY A 63 43.69 14.73 7.15
CA GLY A 63 43.98 13.71 6.13
C GLY A 63 42.94 12.61 5.99
N GLY A 64 41.76 12.76 6.60
CA GLY A 64 40.63 11.86 6.42
C GLY A 64 39.99 11.98 5.03
N LEU A 65 39.41 10.87 4.55
CA LEU A 65 38.60 10.82 3.33
C LEU A 65 37.12 10.81 3.72
N LEU A 66 36.35 11.80 3.22
CA LEU A 66 34.90 11.83 3.39
C LEU A 66 34.25 11.00 2.28
N VAL A 67 33.40 10.05 2.67
CA VAL A 67 32.60 9.22 1.77
C VAL A 67 31.14 9.42 2.14
N ILE A 68 30.29 9.63 1.14
CA ILE A 68 28.83 9.72 1.30
C ILE A 68 28.23 8.51 0.59
N GLY A 69 27.22 7.89 1.20
CA GLY A 69 26.57 6.69 0.64
C GLY A 69 27.06 5.36 1.20
N GLN A 70 28.21 5.32 1.88
CA GLN A 70 28.83 4.09 2.40
C GLN A 70 29.55 4.32 3.73
N ASP A 71 29.65 3.28 4.56
CA ASP A 71 30.42 3.28 5.82
C ASP A 71 31.84 2.73 5.62
N GLN A 72 32.85 3.45 6.11
CA GLN A 72 34.26 3.11 5.90
C GLN A 72 34.83 2.28 7.05
N ASP A 73 35.05 0.98 6.84
CA ASP A 73 35.83 0.13 7.77
C ASP A 73 37.35 0.31 7.61
N ARG A 74 37.77 0.87 6.48
CA ARG A 74 39.15 1.30 6.19
C ARG A 74 39.12 2.53 5.30
N MET A 75 40.23 3.27 5.24
CA MET A 75 40.34 4.47 4.40
C MET A 75 39.97 4.14 2.94
N GLY A 76 38.86 4.74 2.47
CA GLY A 76 38.35 4.56 1.11
C GLY A 76 37.80 3.16 0.78
N GLY A 77 37.43 2.34 1.76
CA GLY A 77 36.86 1.04 1.46
C GLY A 77 36.40 0.24 2.68
N GLY A 78 36.19 -1.07 2.46
CA GLY A 78 35.59 -1.94 3.47
C GLY A 78 34.07 -1.77 3.54
N TYR A 79 33.47 -1.32 2.44
CA TYR A 79 32.03 -1.09 2.35
C TYR A 79 31.27 -2.40 2.43
N THR A 80 30.15 -2.39 3.15
CA THR A 80 29.19 -3.50 3.19
C THR A 80 27.82 -3.02 2.73
N PHE A 81 27.08 -3.88 2.03
CA PHE A 81 25.77 -3.52 1.48
C PHE A 81 24.79 -3.08 2.59
N SER A 82 24.80 -3.77 3.73
CA SER A 82 23.96 -3.47 4.89
C SER A 82 24.23 -2.12 5.54
N GLN A 83 25.36 -1.48 5.26
CA GLN A 83 25.73 -0.16 5.77
C GLN A 83 25.69 0.93 4.68
N SER A 84 25.11 0.61 3.52
CA SER A 84 24.95 1.60 2.45
C SER A 84 23.75 2.51 2.70
N LEU A 85 23.86 3.75 2.24
CA LEU A 85 22.77 4.72 2.23
C LEU A 85 22.20 4.84 0.82
N ASN A 86 20.96 4.40 0.65
CA ASN A 86 20.19 4.58 -0.58
C ASN A 86 19.22 5.76 -0.42
N ALA A 87 19.66 6.96 -0.81
CA ALA A 87 18.87 8.18 -0.68
C ALA A 87 19.31 9.24 -1.70
N VAL A 88 18.45 10.21 -1.96
CA VAL A 88 18.83 11.47 -2.61
C VAL A 88 19.38 12.41 -1.53
N VAL A 89 20.58 12.93 -1.73
CA VAL A 89 21.24 13.85 -0.79
C VAL A 89 21.50 15.17 -1.51
N ALA A 90 21.07 16.27 -0.91
CA ALA A 90 21.26 17.63 -1.43
C ALA A 90 21.73 18.58 -0.32
N ASP A 91 22.33 19.70 -0.73
CA ASP A 91 22.76 20.82 0.13
C ASP A 91 23.64 20.40 1.34
N LEU A 92 24.59 19.48 1.13
CA LEU A 92 25.56 19.10 2.16
C LEU A 92 26.53 20.26 2.42
N ARG A 93 26.70 20.63 3.69
CA ARG A 93 27.65 21.65 4.16
C ARG A 93 28.36 21.17 5.43
N LEU A 94 29.69 21.20 5.42
CA LEU A 94 30.52 20.84 6.57
C LEU A 94 31.36 22.04 7.01
N TYR A 95 31.33 22.37 8.29
CA TYR A 95 32.09 23.49 8.86
C TYR A 95 33.17 22.98 9.82
N ASN A 96 34.26 23.75 9.96
CA ASN A 96 35.33 23.47 10.93
C ASN A 96 35.08 24.11 12.32
N ARG A 97 33.86 24.62 12.54
CA ARG A 97 33.39 25.19 13.80
C ARG A 97 32.02 24.62 14.14
N THR A 98 31.68 24.61 15.42
CA THR A 98 30.31 24.35 15.84
C THR A 98 29.43 25.54 15.45
N LEU A 99 28.32 25.30 14.73
CA LEU A 99 27.35 26.36 14.43
C LEU A 99 26.54 26.70 15.69
N THR A 100 25.99 27.91 15.72
CA THR A 100 25.05 28.32 16.76
C THR A 100 23.68 27.69 16.55
N ASN A 101 22.88 27.62 17.61
CA ASN A 101 21.52 27.10 17.56
C ASN A 101 20.65 27.84 16.53
N SER A 102 20.82 29.16 16.40
CA SER A 102 20.10 29.96 15.39
C SER A 102 20.53 29.62 13.97
N GLU A 103 21.83 29.47 13.72
CA GLU A 103 22.35 29.09 12.39
C GLU A 103 21.86 27.70 11.96
N ALA A 104 21.86 26.75 12.89
CA ALA A 104 21.34 25.40 12.64
C ALA A 104 19.84 25.40 12.36
N LEU A 105 19.06 26.18 13.13
CA LEU A 105 17.62 26.35 12.91
C LEU A 105 17.31 27.00 11.57
N ASP A 106 18.05 28.03 11.18
CA ASP A 106 17.84 28.71 9.90
C ASP A 106 18.10 27.76 8.72
N PHE A 107 19.12 26.90 8.82
CA PHE A 107 19.39 25.86 7.81
C PHE A 107 18.25 24.83 7.70
N VAL A 108 17.83 24.23 8.82
CA VAL A 108 16.77 23.21 8.80
C VAL A 108 15.38 23.78 8.48
N SER A 109 15.16 25.09 8.70
CA SER A 109 13.91 25.78 8.41
C SER A 109 13.84 26.41 7.01
N CYS A 110 14.69 26.00 6.07
CA CYS A 110 14.63 26.45 4.68
C CYS A 110 14.91 27.94 4.45
N LYS A 111 15.64 28.60 5.36
CA LYS A 111 16.09 29.97 5.14
C LYS A 111 17.42 29.97 4.39
N GLU A 112 17.57 30.88 3.43
CA GLU A 112 18.88 31.15 2.83
C GLU A 112 19.85 31.57 3.92
N THR A 113 20.92 30.79 4.05
CA THR A 113 21.95 30.98 5.06
C THR A 113 23.29 31.09 4.36
N HIS A 114 23.80 32.32 4.25
CA HIS A 114 25.17 32.59 3.85
C HIS A 114 25.99 32.83 5.12
N LEU A 115 26.58 31.75 5.63
CA LEU A 115 27.41 31.81 6.83
C LEU A 115 28.86 32.15 6.45
N ASP A 116 29.47 33.04 7.23
CA ASP A 116 30.89 33.37 7.18
C ASP A 116 31.55 32.84 8.47
N PRO A 117 32.66 32.06 8.41
CA PRO A 117 33.35 31.54 7.23
C PRO A 117 32.53 30.52 6.42
N GLN A 118 32.86 30.45 5.13
CA GLN A 118 32.33 29.46 4.18
C GLN A 118 32.58 28.02 4.66
N PRO A 119 31.72 27.05 4.28
CA PRO A 119 31.91 25.66 4.64
C PRO A 119 33.23 25.10 4.10
N LEU A 120 33.83 24.21 4.88
CA LEU A 120 35.03 23.45 4.52
C LEU A 120 34.78 22.52 3.33
N VAL A 121 33.60 21.90 3.29
CA VAL A 121 33.13 21.06 2.17
C VAL A 121 31.67 21.39 1.90
N SER A 122 31.32 21.55 0.62
CA SER A 122 29.95 21.83 0.19
C SER A 122 29.64 21.13 -1.13
N PHE A 123 28.37 20.86 -1.39
CA PHE A 123 27.90 20.46 -2.72
C PHE A 123 27.85 21.61 -3.73
N SER A 124 27.94 22.86 -3.28
CA SER A 124 28.01 24.02 -4.18
C SER A 124 29.28 24.03 -5.06
N ASP A 125 30.36 23.35 -4.64
CA ASP A 125 31.57 23.15 -5.43
C ASP A 125 31.79 21.66 -5.75
N PHE A 126 30.78 21.02 -6.35
CA PHE A 126 30.77 19.57 -6.54
C PHE A 126 31.98 19.06 -7.35
N LYS A 127 32.30 19.73 -8.46
CA LYS A 127 33.32 19.27 -9.42
C LYS A 127 34.74 19.24 -8.85
N ASN A 128 35.07 20.14 -7.93
CA ASN A 128 36.43 20.24 -7.38
C ASN A 128 36.58 19.40 -6.10
N ASN A 129 35.50 19.22 -5.35
CA ASN A 129 35.56 18.60 -4.02
C ASN A 129 35.19 17.11 -4.00
N TRP A 130 34.56 16.58 -5.05
CA TRP A 130 33.96 15.25 -5.03
C TRP A 130 34.45 14.36 -6.17
N LYS A 131 34.72 13.10 -5.83
CA LYS A 131 34.94 12.01 -6.77
C LYS A 131 33.74 11.06 -6.71
N ILE A 132 33.14 10.79 -7.86
CA ILE A 132 32.01 9.87 -7.98
C ILE A 132 32.56 8.45 -8.15
N GLU A 133 32.08 7.53 -7.32
CA GLU A 133 32.32 6.10 -7.48
C GLU A 133 31.00 5.33 -7.39
N GLY A 134 30.77 4.43 -8.35
CA GLY A 134 29.53 3.65 -8.45
C GLY A 134 28.42 4.34 -9.25
N SER A 135 27.21 3.83 -9.13
CA SER A 135 26.02 4.29 -9.84
C SER A 135 25.34 5.44 -9.07
N VAL A 136 25.81 6.66 -9.29
CA VAL A 136 25.25 7.89 -8.69
C VAL A 136 24.77 8.81 -9.81
N ASN A 137 23.51 9.27 -9.71
CA ASN A 137 22.94 10.29 -10.59
C ASN A 137 23.12 11.67 -9.96
N ILE A 138 23.44 12.67 -10.77
CA ILE A 138 23.62 14.06 -10.32
C ILE A 138 22.62 14.93 -11.04
N GLU A 139 21.86 15.69 -10.26
CA GLU A 139 20.84 16.62 -10.74
C GLU A 139 21.00 17.96 -10.01
N ASP A 140 20.81 19.06 -10.74
CA ASP A 140 20.78 20.39 -10.17
C ASP A 140 19.37 20.69 -9.64
N LEU A 141 19.26 20.94 -8.33
CA LEU A 141 17.99 21.19 -7.65
C LEU A 141 17.92 22.62 -7.12
N ASN A 142 16.75 23.25 -7.21
CA ASN A 142 16.52 24.53 -6.57
C ASN A 142 16.16 24.33 -5.09
N LEU A 143 16.64 25.22 -4.22
CA LEU A 143 16.32 25.19 -2.79
C LEU A 143 14.80 25.23 -2.55
N ALA A 144 14.07 25.99 -3.38
CA ALA A 144 12.62 26.09 -3.29
C ALA A 144 11.91 24.73 -3.48
N ASP A 145 12.43 23.88 -4.36
CA ASP A 145 11.84 22.56 -4.65
C ASP A 145 12.10 21.56 -3.52
N ILE A 146 13.29 21.64 -2.89
CA ILE A 146 13.64 20.87 -1.69
C ILE A 146 12.84 21.34 -0.46
N CYS A 147 12.39 22.60 -0.47
CA CYS A 147 11.67 23.24 0.64
C CYS A 147 10.16 23.15 0.58
N GLN A 148 9.59 22.63 -0.51
CA GLN A 148 8.15 22.41 -0.60
C GLN A 148 7.74 21.25 0.32
N LYS A 149 6.72 21.49 1.15
CA LYS A 149 6.14 20.49 2.06
C LYS A 149 5.30 19.44 1.34
N GLU A 150 4.82 19.75 0.14
CA GLU A 150 4.04 18.85 -0.71
C GLU A 150 4.86 18.61 -1.97
N SER A 151 5.55 17.47 -2.03
CA SER A 151 6.24 17.02 -3.23
C SER A 151 5.31 16.06 -3.96
N SER A 152 4.50 16.60 -4.88
CA SER A 152 3.93 15.74 -5.90
C SER A 152 5.02 15.33 -6.89
N PHE A 153 4.94 14.12 -7.43
CA PHE A 153 5.85 13.67 -8.46
C PHE A 153 5.09 12.93 -9.56
N LEU A 154 5.65 12.99 -10.77
CA LEU A 154 5.08 12.39 -11.97
C LEU A 154 5.85 11.13 -12.32
N ILE A 155 5.15 10.11 -12.80
CA ILE A 155 5.72 8.90 -13.38
C ILE A 155 5.07 8.66 -14.74
N MET A 156 5.88 8.34 -15.75
CA MET A 156 5.43 8.03 -17.10
C MET A 156 5.05 6.55 -17.23
N PHE A 157 3.94 6.29 -17.93
CA PHE A 157 3.56 4.98 -18.44
C PHE A 157 3.40 5.11 -19.97
N PRO A 158 4.34 4.58 -20.77
CA PRO A 158 4.44 4.87 -22.20
C PRO A 158 3.37 4.17 -23.06
N GLU A 159 2.57 3.26 -22.50
CA GLU A 159 1.51 2.60 -23.23
C GLU A 159 0.35 3.54 -23.54
N ALA A 160 -0.18 3.42 -24.76
CA ALA A 160 -1.38 4.12 -25.16
C ALA A 160 -2.61 3.42 -24.57
N TRP A 161 -3.39 4.16 -23.79
CA TRP A 161 -4.56 3.65 -23.08
C TRP A 161 -5.75 4.58 -23.26
N SER A 162 -6.94 3.99 -23.31
CA SER A 162 -8.17 4.76 -23.14
C SER A 162 -8.21 5.44 -21.76
N PHE A 163 -9.04 6.46 -21.61
CA PHE A 163 -9.15 7.21 -20.34
C PHE A 163 -9.44 6.30 -19.15
N SER A 164 -10.30 5.29 -19.31
CA SER A 164 -10.65 4.35 -18.24
C SER A 164 -9.48 3.45 -17.85
N GLN A 165 -8.71 2.95 -18.82
CA GLN A 165 -7.50 2.15 -18.59
C GLN A 165 -6.39 2.99 -17.93
N ALA A 166 -6.20 4.22 -18.37
CA ALA A 166 -5.23 5.15 -17.79
C ALA A 166 -5.55 5.47 -16.33
N VAL A 167 -6.83 5.74 -16.03
CA VAL A 167 -7.33 5.91 -14.66
C VAL A 167 -7.09 4.66 -13.82
N ALA A 168 -7.41 3.47 -14.35
CA ALA A 168 -7.22 2.21 -13.66
C ALA A 168 -5.74 2.00 -13.32
N MET A 169 -4.83 2.16 -14.28
CA MET A 169 -3.40 1.99 -14.04
C MET A 169 -2.87 2.95 -12.99
N CYS A 170 -3.16 4.26 -13.09
CA CYS A 170 -2.71 5.22 -12.09
C CYS A 170 -3.24 4.89 -10.70
N ASN A 171 -4.52 4.51 -10.58
CA ASN A 171 -5.09 4.11 -9.30
C ASN A 171 -4.44 2.83 -8.76
N ASN A 172 -4.10 1.87 -9.62
CA ASN A 172 -3.46 0.61 -9.23
C ASN A 172 -2.11 0.87 -8.57
N VAL A 173 -1.30 1.79 -9.12
CA VAL A 173 -0.02 2.17 -8.49
C VAL A 173 -0.18 3.19 -7.34
N GLY A 174 -1.40 3.64 -7.06
CA GLY A 174 -1.75 4.62 -6.03
C GLY A 174 -1.50 6.09 -6.39
N GLY A 175 -1.38 6.39 -7.67
CA GLY A 175 -1.42 7.74 -8.21
C GLY A 175 -2.81 8.12 -8.75
N SER A 176 -2.85 9.20 -9.52
CA SER A 176 -4.03 9.66 -10.27
C SER A 176 -3.58 10.35 -11.55
N LEU A 177 -4.45 10.47 -12.54
CA LEU A 177 -4.16 11.34 -13.70
C LEU A 177 -3.95 12.78 -13.22
N PRO A 178 -2.95 13.51 -13.76
CA PRO A 178 -2.70 14.88 -13.35
C PRO A 178 -3.82 15.82 -13.81
N VAL A 179 -4.06 16.83 -12.99
CA VAL A 179 -4.97 17.93 -13.27
C VAL A 179 -4.21 19.21 -12.96
N PRO A 180 -3.69 19.92 -13.98
CA PRO A 180 -2.96 21.16 -13.74
C PRO A 180 -3.91 22.22 -13.19
N ILE A 181 -3.64 22.74 -11.99
CA ILE A 181 -4.45 23.81 -11.37
C ILE A 181 -3.85 25.20 -11.55
N SER A 182 -2.68 25.30 -12.19
CA SER A 182 -2.01 26.56 -12.49
C SER A 182 -1.14 26.47 -13.74
N ALA A 183 -0.77 27.62 -14.29
CA ALA A 183 0.18 27.69 -15.41
C ALA A 183 1.54 27.06 -15.07
N ARG A 184 1.98 27.18 -13.80
CA ARG A 184 3.22 26.56 -13.32
C ARG A 184 3.15 25.04 -13.39
N GLU A 185 2.05 24.44 -12.92
CA GLU A 185 1.88 22.98 -12.98
C GLU A 185 1.74 22.46 -14.41
N ASN A 186 1.07 23.22 -15.28
CA ASN A 186 0.99 22.89 -16.69
C ASN A 186 2.39 22.83 -17.33
N GLU A 187 3.25 23.80 -17.03
CA GLU A 187 4.64 23.83 -17.47
C GLU A 187 5.48 22.70 -16.83
N GLN A 188 5.25 22.37 -15.55
CA GLN A 188 5.92 21.24 -14.89
C GLN A 188 5.60 19.91 -15.60
N ILE A 189 4.33 19.67 -15.92
CA ILE A 189 3.93 18.50 -16.70
C ILE A 189 4.64 18.48 -18.05
N LEU A 190 4.62 19.58 -18.81
CA LEU A 190 5.30 19.64 -20.11
C LEU A 190 6.81 19.42 -20.01
N SER A 191 7.45 19.99 -18.98
CA SER A 191 8.88 19.82 -18.74
C SER A 191 9.23 18.36 -18.46
N PHE A 192 8.38 17.65 -17.70
CA PHE A 192 8.51 16.22 -17.43
C PHE A 192 8.33 15.39 -18.70
N LEU A 193 7.45 15.80 -19.63
CA LEU A 193 7.16 15.05 -20.84
C LEU A 193 8.24 15.11 -21.92
N ASN A 194 9.08 16.15 -21.92
CA ASN A 194 10.09 16.38 -22.96
C ASN A 194 10.96 15.15 -23.32
N PRO A 195 11.49 14.36 -22.35
CA PRO A 195 12.25 13.16 -22.65
C PRO A 195 11.41 12.04 -23.29
N TYR A 196 10.10 12.01 -23.03
CA TYR A 196 9.19 10.94 -23.46
C TYR A 196 8.51 11.22 -24.80
N ILE A 197 8.65 12.43 -25.36
CA ILE A 197 8.04 12.83 -26.64
C ILE A 197 8.23 11.79 -27.77
N PRO A 198 9.44 11.25 -27.99
CA PRO A 198 9.67 10.30 -29.08
C PRO A 198 8.96 8.95 -28.91
N TYR A 199 8.58 8.58 -27.69
CA TYR A 199 8.05 7.25 -27.36
C TYR A 199 6.52 7.19 -27.49
N CYS A 200 5.83 8.32 -27.32
CA CYS A 200 4.38 8.41 -27.53
C CYS A 200 3.99 9.15 -28.80
N SER A 201 4.90 9.24 -29.78
CA SER A 201 4.60 9.85 -31.07
C SER A 201 4.11 8.79 -32.06
N ASP A 202 2.81 8.56 -32.10
CA ASP A 202 2.14 7.85 -33.18
C ASP A 202 1.51 8.83 -34.19
N ALA A 203 0.93 8.29 -35.27
CA ALA A 203 0.67 8.99 -36.55
C ALA A 203 -0.23 10.24 -36.50
N HIS A 204 -0.79 10.60 -35.33
CA HIS A 204 -1.73 11.71 -35.13
C HIS A 204 -1.21 12.81 -34.20
N GLY A 205 0.05 12.74 -33.75
CA GLY A 205 0.69 13.71 -32.87
C GLY A 205 0.66 13.31 -31.40
N TYR A 206 1.56 13.89 -30.60
CA TYR A 206 1.75 13.55 -29.19
C TYR A 206 0.69 14.23 -28.32
N SER A 207 -0.05 13.46 -27.54
CA SER A 207 -1.00 13.99 -26.56
C SER A 207 -1.17 13.07 -25.37
N ILE A 208 -1.53 13.65 -24.23
CA ILE A 208 -1.62 12.94 -22.96
C ILE A 208 -2.94 13.24 -22.29
N ALA A 209 -3.56 12.19 -21.74
CA ALA A 209 -4.80 12.30 -21.00
C ALA A 209 -4.60 13.08 -19.69
N LEU A 210 -5.48 14.05 -19.44
CA LEU A 210 -5.56 14.76 -18.17
C LEU A 210 -6.75 14.22 -17.35
N GLY A 211 -6.67 14.30 -16.02
CA GLY A 211 -7.70 13.85 -15.09
C GLY A 211 -8.94 14.75 -15.04
N MET A 212 -9.44 15.22 -16.19
CA MET A 212 -10.53 16.18 -16.26
C MET A 212 -11.65 15.66 -17.14
N LEU A 213 -12.87 15.89 -16.69
CA LEU A 213 -14.09 15.61 -17.43
C LEU A 213 -14.88 16.89 -17.64
N LYS A 214 -15.52 17.01 -18.82
CA LYS A 214 -16.44 18.09 -19.16
C LYS A 214 -17.86 17.74 -18.72
N GLU A 215 -18.54 18.69 -18.10
CA GLU A 215 -19.99 18.67 -17.87
C GLU A 215 -20.73 19.27 -19.07
N TYR A 216 -21.68 18.53 -19.65
CA TYR A 216 -22.31 18.92 -20.92
C TYR A 216 -23.15 20.21 -20.83
N GLU A 217 -23.95 20.36 -19.76
CA GLU A 217 -24.90 21.48 -19.68
C GLU A 217 -24.19 22.80 -19.36
N THR A 218 -23.25 22.77 -18.42
CA THR A 218 -22.59 23.97 -17.89
C THR A 218 -21.29 24.29 -18.61
N HIS A 219 -20.77 23.38 -19.43
CA HIS A 219 -19.44 23.45 -20.04
C HIS A 219 -18.32 23.66 -18.99
N SER A 220 -18.56 23.26 -17.74
CA SER A 220 -17.57 23.29 -16.68
C SER A 220 -16.71 22.03 -16.70
N HIS A 221 -15.52 22.14 -16.13
CA HIS A 221 -14.57 21.04 -16.01
C HIS A 221 -14.43 20.65 -14.55
N TYR A 222 -14.43 19.36 -14.28
CA TYR A 222 -14.26 18.84 -12.94
C TYR A 222 -13.21 17.73 -12.88
N HIS A 223 -12.60 17.59 -11.72
CA HIS A 223 -11.63 16.55 -11.45
C HIS A 223 -12.35 15.19 -11.41
N TYR A 224 -11.90 14.23 -12.22
CA TYR A 224 -12.60 12.93 -12.38
C TYR A 224 -12.78 12.15 -11.06
N LYS A 225 -11.80 12.26 -10.15
CA LYS A 225 -11.78 11.58 -8.84
C LYS A 225 -12.49 12.35 -7.71
N SER A 226 -12.19 13.63 -7.49
CA SER A 226 -12.77 14.41 -6.38
C SER A 226 -14.12 15.05 -6.70
N GLY A 227 -14.45 15.21 -7.98
CA GLY A 227 -15.64 15.94 -8.43
C GLY A 227 -15.54 17.46 -8.23
N GLU A 228 -14.37 17.98 -7.86
CA GLU A 228 -14.16 19.41 -7.66
C GLU A 228 -14.07 20.16 -8.99
N ASN A 229 -14.67 21.35 -9.04
CA ASN A 229 -14.62 22.23 -10.22
C ASN A 229 -13.24 22.82 -10.41
N ILE A 230 -12.78 22.83 -11.66
CA ILE A 230 -11.47 23.31 -12.06
C ILE A 230 -11.60 24.74 -12.57
N THR A 231 -10.87 25.67 -11.95
CA THR A 231 -10.95 27.10 -12.27
C THR A 231 -9.90 27.57 -13.27
N TYR A 232 -8.76 26.86 -13.35
CA TYR A 232 -7.69 27.16 -14.29
C TYR A 232 -7.98 26.50 -15.64
N SER A 233 -7.70 27.19 -16.74
CA SER A 233 -7.91 26.67 -18.09
C SER A 233 -6.78 27.06 -19.03
N ASN A 234 -6.44 26.14 -19.94
CA ASN A 234 -5.46 26.39 -20.99
C ASN A 234 -5.91 25.80 -22.35
N PHE A 235 -7.21 25.91 -22.66
CA PHE A 235 -7.79 25.32 -23.87
C PHE A 235 -7.43 26.06 -25.16
N LEU A 236 -7.19 25.28 -26.23
CA LEU A 236 -7.12 25.79 -27.60
C LEU A 236 -8.54 25.91 -28.18
N TYR A 237 -8.88 27.04 -28.81
CA TYR A 237 -10.23 27.37 -29.32
C TYR A 237 -10.72 26.50 -30.51
N ARG A 238 -10.03 25.41 -30.88
CA ARG A 238 -10.14 24.82 -32.24
C ARG A 238 -10.60 23.36 -32.35
N ARG A 239 -10.91 22.63 -31.28
CA ARG A 239 -11.27 21.20 -31.40
C ARG A 239 -12.46 20.74 -30.55
N ASP A 240 -13.42 20.14 -31.27
CA ASP A 240 -14.37 19.09 -30.88
C ASP A 240 -15.11 19.24 -29.53
N GLU A 241 -16.14 20.11 -29.48
CA GLU A 241 -16.92 20.37 -28.27
C GLU A 241 -17.77 19.18 -27.78
N ASP A 242 -17.98 18.14 -28.60
CA ASP A 242 -18.86 17.01 -28.27
C ASP A 242 -18.19 15.93 -27.39
N SER A 243 -16.89 16.08 -27.10
CA SER A 243 -16.09 15.12 -26.33
C SER A 243 -15.97 15.50 -24.84
N ASN A 244 -15.89 14.48 -23.97
CA ASN A 244 -15.91 14.66 -22.51
C ASN A 244 -14.54 14.65 -21.84
N CYS A 245 -13.59 13.91 -22.40
CA CYS A 245 -12.25 13.81 -21.84
C CYS A 245 -11.38 14.97 -22.34
N VAL A 246 -10.36 15.32 -21.56
CA VAL A 246 -9.44 16.41 -21.88
C VAL A 246 -8.03 15.85 -22.01
N ALA A 247 -7.30 16.31 -23.01
CA ALA A 247 -5.91 15.97 -23.22
C ALA A 247 -5.06 17.23 -23.39
N ILE A 248 -3.76 17.12 -23.08
CA ILE A 248 -2.76 18.15 -23.38
C ILE A 248 -2.05 17.80 -24.69
N ALA A 249 -2.01 18.74 -25.62
CA ALA A 249 -1.28 18.61 -26.88
C ALA A 249 0.19 18.94 -26.67
N VAL A 250 1.07 18.16 -27.30
CA VAL A 250 2.53 18.38 -27.29
C VAL A 250 3.07 18.38 -28.73
N THR A 251 2.18 18.61 -29.69
CA THR A 251 2.52 18.87 -31.09
C THR A 251 3.06 20.29 -31.26
N GLU A 252 4.00 20.51 -32.19
CA GLU A 252 4.67 21.81 -32.40
C GLU A 252 3.71 23.01 -32.47
N ASP A 253 2.56 22.87 -33.14
CA ASP A 253 1.61 23.97 -33.35
C ASP A 253 0.74 24.31 -32.13
N ASP A 254 0.49 23.34 -31.25
CA ASP A 254 -0.46 23.42 -30.13
C ASP A 254 0.18 23.07 -28.78
N TYR A 255 1.51 23.17 -28.69
CA TYR A 255 2.29 22.71 -27.54
C TYR A 255 1.82 23.35 -26.23
N GLY A 256 1.39 22.50 -25.29
CA GLY A 256 0.95 22.88 -23.96
C GLY A 256 -0.52 23.25 -23.81
N TYR A 257 -1.27 23.36 -24.91
CA TYR A 257 -2.70 23.66 -24.86
C TYR A 257 -3.55 22.41 -24.66
N TRP A 258 -4.70 22.60 -24.00
CA TRP A 258 -5.67 21.55 -23.77
C TRP A 258 -6.68 21.48 -24.92
N TYR A 259 -7.17 20.28 -25.20
CA TYR A 259 -8.24 20.08 -26.16
C TYR A 259 -9.14 18.92 -25.71
N TYR A 260 -10.38 18.91 -26.22
CA TYR A 260 -11.30 17.82 -25.94
C TYR A 260 -10.98 16.61 -26.79
N SER A 261 -11.00 15.43 -26.16
CA SER A 261 -10.70 14.15 -26.78
C SER A 261 -11.77 13.12 -26.44
N LYS A 262 -11.99 12.18 -27.36
CA LYS A 262 -12.82 11.01 -27.08
C LYS A 262 -12.17 10.21 -25.96
N CYS A 263 -12.97 9.75 -25.00
CA CYS A 263 -12.46 8.97 -23.87
C CYS A 263 -11.93 7.59 -24.27
N ASP A 264 -12.39 7.06 -25.41
CA ASP A 264 -11.90 5.79 -25.99
C ASP A 264 -10.65 5.97 -26.85
N LEU A 265 -10.17 7.20 -27.05
CA LEU A 265 -8.91 7.44 -27.75
C LEU A 265 -7.76 6.96 -26.86
N GLU A 266 -6.92 6.08 -27.41
CA GLU A 266 -5.74 5.58 -26.72
C GLU A 266 -4.65 6.66 -26.72
N LEU A 267 -4.26 7.11 -25.54
CA LEU A 267 -3.25 8.16 -25.32
C LEU A 267 -2.24 7.69 -24.29
N CYS A 268 -1.02 8.22 -24.37
CA CYS A 268 -0.03 8.01 -23.32
C CYS A 268 -0.49 8.58 -21.98
N THR A 269 -0.01 7.96 -20.91
CA THR A 269 -0.47 8.25 -19.56
C THR A 269 0.69 8.66 -18.66
N ILE A 270 0.46 9.72 -17.89
CA ILE A 270 1.30 10.05 -16.74
C ILE A 270 0.45 9.97 -15.48
N CYS A 271 1.06 9.49 -14.41
CA CYS A 271 0.41 9.43 -13.11
C CYS A 271 1.08 10.42 -12.16
N ASN A 272 0.25 11.23 -11.52
CA ASN A 272 0.63 12.13 -10.46
C ASN A 272 0.45 11.44 -9.10
N PHE A 273 1.47 11.56 -8.25
CA PHE A 273 1.50 11.03 -6.91
C PHE A 273 1.60 12.18 -5.93
N THR A 274 0.59 12.34 -5.06
CA THR A 274 0.59 13.34 -3.98
C THR A 274 1.25 12.82 -2.71
N SER A 275 1.42 11.50 -2.63
CA SER A 275 2.14 10.79 -1.59
C SER A 275 2.81 9.57 -2.17
N VAL A 276 3.81 9.09 -1.47
CA VAL A 276 4.46 7.82 -1.79
C VAL A 276 3.48 6.68 -1.56
N THR A 277 3.25 5.87 -2.59
CA THR A 277 2.45 4.65 -2.46
C THR A 277 3.34 3.45 -2.22
N HIS A 278 2.90 2.59 -1.30
CA HIS A 278 3.61 1.38 -0.90
C HIS A 278 3.06 0.17 -1.61
N LEU A 279 3.98 -0.54 -2.24
CA LEU A 279 3.72 -1.69 -3.07
C LEU A 279 4.08 -2.97 -2.34
N LYS A 280 3.08 -3.68 -1.81
CA LYS A 280 3.32 -4.92 -1.06
C LYS A 280 3.36 -6.11 -2.00
N VAL A 281 4.43 -6.88 -1.96
CA VAL A 281 4.50 -8.16 -2.68
C VAL A 281 4.11 -9.27 -1.72
N ARG A 282 3.17 -10.12 -2.15
CA ARG A 282 2.62 -11.24 -1.41
C ARG A 282 2.92 -12.58 -2.06
N GLY A 283 2.87 -13.64 -1.26
CA GLY A 283 3.20 -15.01 -1.68
C GLY A 283 4.66 -15.38 -1.48
N LEU A 284 5.49 -14.43 -1.03
CA LEU A 284 6.84 -14.69 -0.54
C LEU A 284 6.74 -15.40 0.81
N CYS A 285 7.59 -16.40 1.03
CA CYS A 285 7.76 -17.01 2.35
C CYS A 285 8.51 -16.05 3.29
N ASP A 286 8.54 -16.37 4.60
CA ASP A 286 9.27 -15.56 5.59
C ASP A 286 10.80 -15.60 5.42
N GLU A 287 11.34 -16.58 4.68
CA GLU A 287 12.78 -16.76 4.46
C GLU A 287 13.29 -16.13 3.14
N SER A 288 12.42 -15.48 2.36
CA SER A 288 12.80 -14.91 1.06
C SER A 288 13.79 -13.76 1.22
N LEU A 289 14.72 -13.65 0.27
CA LEU A 289 15.69 -12.56 0.22
C LEU A 289 15.13 -11.27 -0.40
N PHE A 290 13.97 -11.35 -1.05
CA PHE A 290 13.31 -10.21 -1.66
C PHE A 290 12.60 -9.34 -0.62
N ASP A 291 12.50 -8.05 -0.91
CA ASP A 291 11.66 -7.17 -0.11
C ASP A 291 10.18 -7.56 -0.30
N THR A 292 9.37 -7.34 0.73
CA THR A 292 7.91 -7.46 0.65
C THR A 292 7.25 -6.14 0.29
N THR A 293 8.02 -5.07 0.13
CA THR A 293 7.49 -3.70 0.13
C THR A 293 8.36 -2.83 -0.77
N TYR A 294 7.73 -2.27 -1.81
CA TYR A 294 8.34 -1.57 -2.93
C TYR A 294 7.73 -0.19 -3.12
N LEU A 295 8.40 0.63 -3.90
CA LEU A 295 8.07 2.01 -4.19
C LEU A 295 8.21 2.24 -5.70
N VAL A 296 7.27 2.95 -6.32
CA VAL A 296 7.40 3.38 -7.72
C VAL A 296 8.35 4.56 -7.77
N LEU A 297 9.62 4.31 -8.11
CA LEU A 297 10.66 5.32 -8.06
C LEU A 297 11.71 5.15 -9.14
N GLY A 298 11.82 6.19 -9.96
CA GLY A 298 12.74 6.24 -11.08
C GLY A 298 12.32 5.30 -12.19
N GLU A 299 13.20 5.19 -13.17
CA GLU A 299 12.88 4.57 -14.45
C GLU A 299 14.07 3.78 -14.96
N SER A 300 13.78 2.74 -15.75
CA SER A 300 14.78 1.90 -16.41
C SER A 300 14.33 1.66 -17.83
N GLY A 301 15.00 2.34 -18.77
CA GLY A 301 14.51 2.43 -20.14
C GLY A 301 13.28 3.33 -20.17
N GLU A 302 12.14 2.77 -20.62
CA GLU A 302 10.89 3.52 -20.85
C GLU A 302 9.83 3.24 -19.78
N LYS A 303 10.08 2.30 -18.87
CA LYS A 303 9.12 1.87 -17.84
C LYS A 303 9.59 2.24 -16.43
N PRO A 304 8.65 2.43 -15.49
CA PRO A 304 8.98 2.71 -14.09
C PRO A 304 9.72 1.54 -13.43
N VAL A 305 10.55 1.87 -12.45
CA VAL A 305 11.23 0.90 -11.59
C VAL A 305 10.53 0.86 -10.23
N PHE A 306 10.32 -0.36 -9.75
CA PHE A 306 9.79 -0.61 -8.42
C PHE A 306 10.95 -0.96 -7.48
N ARG A 307 11.32 -0.03 -6.60
CA ARG A 307 12.46 -0.20 -5.68
C ARG A 307 11.99 -0.75 -4.35
N GLY A 308 12.55 -1.88 -3.94
CA GLY A 308 12.34 -2.49 -2.62
C GLY A 308 13.01 -1.67 -1.53
N PHE A 309 12.56 -1.86 -0.29
CA PHE A 309 13.04 -1.06 0.83
C PHE A 309 14.50 -1.32 1.22
N SER A 310 14.99 -2.55 1.06
CA SER A 310 16.33 -2.93 1.50
C SER A 310 17.22 -3.36 0.34
N ASN A 311 16.88 -4.47 -0.32
CA ASN A 311 17.86 -5.27 -1.03
C ASN A 311 17.40 -5.69 -2.43
N SER A 312 16.21 -5.31 -2.88
CA SER A 312 15.67 -5.79 -4.14
C SER A 312 15.07 -4.69 -5.00
N GLN A 313 15.05 -4.93 -6.30
CA GLN A 313 14.43 -4.03 -7.26
C GLN A 313 13.72 -4.82 -8.36
N LEU A 314 12.62 -4.27 -8.84
CA LEU A 314 11.80 -4.84 -9.89
C LEU A 314 11.81 -3.88 -11.07
N GLN A 315 12.30 -4.37 -12.20
CA GLN A 315 12.56 -3.56 -13.40
C GLN A 315 12.17 -4.31 -14.67
N TRP A 316 11.84 -3.57 -15.72
CA TRP A 316 11.63 -4.10 -17.06
C TRP A 316 12.98 -4.39 -17.74
N THR A 317 13.16 -5.59 -18.29
CA THR A 317 14.41 -6.00 -18.99
C THR A 317 14.28 -5.97 -20.52
N GLY A 318 13.23 -5.38 -21.07
CA GLY A 318 12.94 -5.35 -22.51
C GLY A 318 11.92 -6.40 -22.96
N THR A 319 11.81 -7.52 -22.25
CA THR A 319 10.88 -8.62 -22.59
C THR A 319 9.91 -8.95 -21.47
N THR A 320 10.34 -8.80 -20.22
CA THR A 320 9.55 -9.12 -19.04
C THR A 320 10.05 -8.36 -17.83
N TRP A 321 9.25 -8.37 -16.77
CA TRP A 321 9.59 -7.83 -15.47
C TRP A 321 10.47 -8.82 -14.71
N THR A 322 11.60 -8.31 -14.20
CA THR A 322 12.53 -9.10 -13.39
C THR A 322 12.74 -8.44 -12.04
N LEU A 323 12.42 -9.18 -10.98
CA LEU A 323 12.75 -8.86 -9.60
C LEU A 323 14.15 -9.39 -9.31
N THR A 324 15.07 -8.52 -8.88
CA THR A 324 16.48 -8.85 -8.67
C THR A 324 16.89 -8.51 -7.25
N TYR A 325 17.64 -9.40 -6.60
CA TYR A 325 18.32 -9.13 -5.35
C TYR A 325 19.64 -8.40 -5.64
N LEU A 326 19.79 -7.18 -5.14
CA LEU A 326 20.89 -6.27 -5.42
C LEU A 326 22.26 -6.74 -4.88
N PRO A 327 22.35 -7.38 -3.69
CA PRO A 327 23.64 -7.86 -3.19
C PRO A 327 24.23 -9.01 -4.01
N GLU A 328 23.39 -9.88 -4.58
CA GLU A 328 23.82 -11.01 -5.39
C GLU A 328 22.95 -11.19 -6.66
N ASN A 329 23.54 -10.92 -7.83
CA ASN A 329 22.83 -10.94 -9.11
C ASN A 329 22.35 -12.34 -9.58
N ASN A 330 22.68 -13.41 -8.85
CA ASN A 330 22.22 -14.78 -9.12
C ASN A 330 20.81 -15.05 -8.56
N VAL A 331 20.30 -14.20 -7.66
CA VAL A 331 18.96 -14.34 -7.09
C VAL A 331 18.00 -13.40 -7.82
N LYS A 332 17.08 -13.99 -8.58
CA LYS A 332 16.11 -13.23 -9.38
C LYS A 332 14.79 -13.98 -9.53
N ALA A 333 13.71 -13.25 -9.77
CA ALA A 333 12.42 -13.77 -10.16
C ALA A 333 11.95 -13.09 -11.44
N THR A 334 11.45 -13.88 -12.40
CA THR A 334 11.00 -13.39 -13.70
C THR A 334 9.49 -13.59 -13.83
N MET A 335 8.78 -12.55 -14.27
CA MET A 335 7.34 -12.62 -14.47
C MET A 335 7.01 -13.39 -15.76
N THR A 336 6.00 -14.25 -15.70
CA THR A 336 5.43 -14.85 -16.91
C THR A 336 4.47 -13.86 -17.55
N THR A 337 4.92 -13.17 -18.60
CA THR A 337 4.11 -12.22 -19.37
C THR A 337 3.39 -12.92 -20.51
N LYS A 338 2.11 -12.57 -20.73
CA LYS A 338 1.41 -12.93 -21.97
C LYS A 338 1.52 -11.86 -23.04
N PHE A 339 1.62 -10.60 -22.61
CA PHE A 339 1.72 -9.42 -23.44
C PHE A 339 2.83 -8.50 -22.90
N GLU A 340 3.42 -7.66 -23.77
CA GLU A 340 4.55 -6.77 -23.43
C GLU A 340 4.13 -5.54 -22.61
N ASP A 341 2.85 -5.20 -22.61
CA ASP A 341 2.22 -4.11 -21.87
C ASP A 341 1.78 -4.50 -20.45
N GLU A 342 1.95 -5.78 -20.05
CA GLU A 342 1.60 -6.22 -18.70
C GLU A 342 2.56 -5.64 -17.66
N TYR A 343 1.98 -4.99 -16.65
CA TYR A 343 2.69 -4.49 -15.47
C TYR A 343 2.67 -5.51 -14.33
N PRO A 344 3.64 -5.46 -13.39
CA PRO A 344 3.71 -6.37 -12.26
C PRO A 344 2.78 -5.86 -11.17
N VAL A 345 1.50 -5.67 -11.50
CA VAL A 345 0.39 -5.27 -10.65
C VAL A 345 -0.68 -6.37 -10.69
N GLY A 346 -1.33 -6.64 -9.56
CA GLY A 346 -2.30 -7.73 -9.44
C GLY A 346 -1.68 -9.11 -9.26
N LEU A 347 -2.43 -10.16 -9.58
CA LEU A 347 -1.97 -11.54 -9.43
C LEU A 347 -1.17 -11.97 -10.66
N ARG A 348 0.13 -12.20 -10.48
CA ARG A 348 1.06 -12.56 -11.56
C ARG A 348 1.77 -13.88 -11.26
N GLN A 349 2.17 -14.58 -12.31
CA GLN A 349 2.99 -15.78 -12.17
C GLN A 349 4.46 -15.41 -12.26
N TRP A 350 5.26 -15.97 -11.36
CA TRP A 350 6.68 -15.68 -11.24
C TRP A 350 7.48 -16.97 -11.23
N ILE A 351 8.63 -16.95 -11.89
CA ILE A 351 9.62 -18.03 -11.89
C ILE A 351 10.81 -17.55 -11.09
N THR A 352 11.11 -18.22 -9.98
CA THR A 352 12.20 -17.86 -9.07
C THR A 352 13.45 -18.69 -9.30
N GLU A 353 14.60 -18.03 -9.28
CA GLU A 353 15.93 -18.64 -9.39
C GLU A 353 16.81 -18.14 -8.24
N GLY A 354 17.44 -19.06 -7.51
CA GLY A 354 18.42 -18.74 -6.46
C GLY A 354 17.85 -18.27 -5.11
N ASP A 355 16.57 -17.91 -5.03
CA ASP A 355 15.93 -17.55 -3.75
C ASP A 355 15.78 -18.77 -2.84
N ARG A 356 15.68 -18.53 -1.53
CA ARG A 356 15.45 -19.58 -0.52
C ARG A 356 14.06 -20.21 -0.63
N CYS A 357 13.18 -19.58 -1.38
CA CYS A 357 11.81 -20.02 -1.59
C CYS A 357 11.44 -20.13 -3.07
N SER A 358 10.60 -21.13 -3.36
CA SER A 358 10.01 -21.29 -4.69
C SER A 358 8.71 -20.51 -4.76
N LEU A 359 8.74 -19.30 -5.33
CA LEU A 359 7.52 -18.63 -5.77
C LEU A 359 6.99 -19.35 -7.03
N GLN A 360 5.76 -19.86 -6.96
CA GLN A 360 5.02 -20.31 -8.14
C GLN A 360 3.97 -19.30 -8.60
N GLN A 361 3.50 -18.43 -7.69
CA GLN A 361 2.54 -17.35 -7.93
C GLN A 361 2.84 -16.21 -6.94
N GLY A 362 2.67 -14.96 -7.35
CA GLY A 362 2.88 -13.79 -6.49
C GLY A 362 1.88 -12.69 -6.85
N SER A 363 1.34 -12.02 -5.84
CA SER A 363 0.47 -10.86 -6.05
C SER A 363 1.19 -9.61 -5.58
N SER A 364 1.22 -8.59 -6.43
CA SER A 364 1.58 -7.24 -6.02
C SER A 364 0.31 -6.50 -5.64
N GLN A 365 0.28 -6.08 -4.38
CA GLN A 365 -0.86 -5.59 -3.65
C GLN A 365 -0.62 -4.14 -3.25
N PHE A 366 -1.65 -3.30 -3.34
CA PHE A 366 -1.53 -1.87 -3.06
C PHE A 366 -2.53 -1.36 -2.03
N LEU A 367 -2.00 -0.49 -1.17
CA LEU A 367 -2.62 0.29 -0.09
C LEU A 367 -3.20 -0.50 1.10
N ASP A 368 -2.74 -0.15 2.30
CA ASP A 368 -3.27 -0.66 3.57
C ASP A 368 -4.80 -0.46 3.62
N GLY A 369 -5.55 -1.55 3.83
CA GLY A 369 -7.02 -1.52 3.90
C GLY A 369 -7.74 -1.61 2.57
N GLN A 370 -7.04 -1.91 1.46
CA GLN A 370 -7.62 -2.20 0.15
C GLN A 370 -7.42 -3.66 -0.23
N TYR A 371 -8.34 -4.22 -1.01
CA TYR A 371 -8.18 -5.51 -1.66
C TYR A 371 -7.76 -5.31 -3.12
N THR A 372 -6.71 -6.00 -3.53
CA THR A 372 -6.26 -6.02 -4.93
C THR A 372 -6.90 -7.20 -5.66
N CYS A 373 -7.65 -6.89 -6.72
CA CYS A 373 -8.22 -7.82 -7.68
C CYS A 373 -7.13 -8.57 -8.45
N ASP A 374 -7.47 -9.67 -9.12
CA ASP A 374 -6.46 -10.46 -9.86
C ASP A 374 -5.89 -9.66 -11.06
N ASP A 375 -6.67 -8.75 -11.64
CA ASP A 375 -6.25 -7.79 -12.67
C ASP A 375 -5.36 -6.62 -12.17
N GLY A 376 -5.26 -6.42 -10.85
CA GLY A 376 -4.50 -5.34 -10.22
C GLY A 376 -5.35 -4.15 -9.75
N THR A 377 -6.64 -4.11 -10.08
CA THR A 377 -7.58 -3.11 -9.58
C THR A 377 -7.64 -3.15 -8.06
N CYS A 378 -7.63 -2.00 -7.39
CA CYS A 378 -7.74 -1.92 -5.93
C CYS A 378 -9.10 -1.37 -5.51
N ILE A 379 -9.77 -2.10 -4.62
CA ILE A 379 -11.07 -1.73 -4.03
C ILE A 379 -10.93 -1.69 -2.50
N SER A 380 -11.87 -1.08 -1.79
CA SER A 380 -11.88 -1.20 -0.32
C SER A 380 -11.90 -2.67 0.10
N ILE A 381 -11.16 -3.05 1.16
CA ILE A 381 -11.24 -4.40 1.72
C ILE A 381 -12.66 -4.76 2.18
N ASP A 382 -13.49 -3.75 2.47
CA ASP A 382 -14.92 -3.89 2.77
C ASP A 382 -15.77 -4.17 1.51
N HIS A 383 -15.21 -4.22 0.31
CA HIS A 383 -15.92 -4.72 -0.87
C HIS A 383 -15.63 -6.19 -1.16
N ARG A 384 -14.67 -6.80 -0.45
CA ARG A 384 -14.38 -8.22 -0.63
C ARG A 384 -15.51 -9.08 -0.05
N CYS A 385 -16.10 -9.94 -0.87
CA CYS A 385 -17.13 -10.89 -0.45
C CYS A 385 -18.40 -10.22 0.10
N ASP A 386 -18.88 -9.14 -0.56
CA ASP A 386 -20.13 -8.46 -0.21
C ASP A 386 -21.32 -8.81 -1.11
N LEU A 387 -21.17 -9.80 -1.99
CA LEU A 387 -22.16 -10.25 -2.98
C LEU A 387 -22.38 -9.28 -4.14
N LEU A 388 -21.59 -8.21 -4.23
CA LEU A 388 -21.61 -7.27 -5.34
C LEU A 388 -20.23 -7.26 -6.00
N ALA A 389 -20.21 -7.38 -7.33
CA ALA A 389 -18.97 -7.32 -8.07
C ALA A 389 -18.46 -5.89 -8.13
N HIS A 390 -17.31 -5.64 -7.50
CA HIS A 390 -16.58 -4.39 -7.57
C HIS A 390 -15.30 -4.52 -8.41
N CYS A 391 -14.69 -5.71 -8.45
CA CYS A 391 -13.59 -5.96 -9.37
C CYS A 391 -14.10 -6.15 -10.81
N PRO A 392 -13.42 -5.58 -11.83
CA PRO A 392 -13.73 -5.85 -13.24
C PRO A 392 -13.64 -7.34 -13.61
N ASP A 393 -12.75 -8.07 -12.95
CA ASP A 393 -12.51 -9.50 -13.13
C ASP A 393 -13.33 -10.41 -12.20
N LEU A 394 -14.23 -9.83 -11.37
CA LEU A 394 -15.06 -10.52 -10.38
C LEU A 394 -14.28 -11.26 -9.27
N SER A 395 -12.97 -11.02 -9.14
CA SER A 395 -12.10 -11.77 -8.23
C SER A 395 -12.36 -11.49 -6.75
N ASP A 396 -13.08 -10.41 -6.43
CA ASP A 396 -13.55 -10.06 -5.10
C ASP A 396 -14.63 -11.02 -4.57
N GLU A 397 -15.46 -11.58 -5.45
CA GLU A 397 -16.55 -12.48 -5.06
C GLU A 397 -16.21 -13.97 -5.18
N ILE A 398 -14.93 -14.29 -5.45
CA ILE A 398 -14.43 -15.66 -5.56
C ILE A 398 -13.80 -16.12 -4.24
N ASN A 399 -14.02 -17.39 -3.86
CA ASN A 399 -13.48 -18.04 -2.66
C ASN A 399 -13.89 -17.39 -1.32
N CYS A 400 -15.10 -16.84 -1.27
CA CYS A 400 -15.68 -16.16 -0.11
C CYS A 400 -16.24 -17.08 0.98
N ASN A 401 -15.52 -18.16 1.34
CA ASN A 401 -15.94 -19.02 2.43
C ASN A 401 -15.66 -18.35 3.79
N THR A 402 -16.71 -18.04 4.55
CA THR A 402 -16.64 -17.38 5.88
C THR A 402 -15.82 -18.19 6.89
N VAL A 403 -15.83 -19.52 6.77
CA VAL A 403 -15.19 -20.45 7.70
C VAL A 403 -14.08 -21.20 6.99
N LYS A 404 -12.88 -21.20 7.58
CA LYS A 404 -11.76 -22.04 7.18
C LYS A 404 -11.58 -23.16 8.20
N LEU A 405 -11.93 -24.37 7.77
CA LEU A 405 -11.73 -25.60 8.52
C LEU A 405 -10.30 -26.09 8.35
N SER A 406 -9.67 -26.56 9.42
CA SER A 406 -8.41 -27.31 9.31
C SER A 406 -8.70 -28.74 8.85
N GLU A 407 -7.73 -29.40 8.24
CA GLU A 407 -7.86 -30.83 7.87
C GLU A 407 -8.09 -31.73 9.09
N THR A 408 -7.70 -31.27 10.27
CA THR A 408 -7.86 -31.96 11.55
C THR A 408 -9.17 -31.63 12.28
N TYR A 409 -10.04 -30.80 11.69
CA TYR A 409 -11.29 -30.41 12.32
C TYR A 409 -12.30 -31.55 12.28
N ILE A 410 -12.76 -31.98 13.46
CA ILE A 410 -13.80 -33.00 13.64
C ILE A 410 -15.06 -32.28 14.14
N TRP A 411 -16.09 -32.22 13.29
CA TRP A 411 -17.31 -31.46 13.53
C TRP A 411 -18.28 -32.19 14.46
N GLU A 412 -18.11 -33.50 14.64
CA GLU A 412 -18.89 -34.33 15.55
C GLU A 412 -18.50 -34.09 17.03
N LEU A 413 -17.32 -33.52 17.28
CA LEU A 413 -16.80 -33.32 18.64
C LEU A 413 -16.96 -31.88 19.11
N PRO A 414 -17.42 -31.67 20.36
CA PRO A 414 -17.57 -30.34 20.93
C PRO A 414 -16.20 -29.62 21.03
N PRO A 415 -16.20 -28.28 21.00
CA PRO A 415 -14.97 -27.51 21.09
C PRO A 415 -14.21 -27.79 22.40
N PRO A 416 -12.95 -28.23 22.34
CA PRO A 416 -12.17 -28.51 23.54
C PRO A 416 -11.79 -27.21 24.25
N LEU A 417 -11.96 -27.20 25.57
CA LEU A 417 -11.41 -26.16 26.44
C LEU A 417 -10.09 -26.64 27.07
N PRO A 418 -9.10 -25.75 27.30
CA PRO A 418 -7.78 -26.13 27.83
C PRO A 418 -7.82 -26.83 29.19
N ASP A 419 -8.86 -26.57 29.99
CA ASP A 419 -9.08 -27.14 31.31
C ASP A 419 -9.91 -28.44 31.28
N GLY A 420 -10.34 -28.89 30.10
CA GLY A 420 -11.22 -30.04 29.91
C GLY A 420 -12.66 -29.82 30.38
N SER A 421 -13.04 -28.59 30.71
CA SER A 421 -14.41 -28.27 31.11
C SER A 421 -15.37 -28.36 29.90
N PRO A 422 -16.68 -28.62 30.13
CA PRO A 422 -17.67 -28.61 29.06
C PRO A 422 -17.74 -27.25 28.36
N THR A 423 -17.92 -27.26 27.04
CA THR A 423 -18.09 -26.02 26.25
C THR A 423 -19.31 -25.25 26.75
N PRO A 424 -19.18 -23.97 27.15
CA PRO A 424 -20.33 -23.17 27.54
C PRO A 424 -21.18 -22.86 26.31
N VAL A 425 -22.45 -23.24 26.38
CA VAL A 425 -23.46 -22.93 25.36
C VAL A 425 -24.55 -22.09 26.01
N SER A 426 -24.72 -20.85 25.55
CA SER A 426 -25.84 -20.01 25.96
C SER A 426 -27.05 -20.33 25.09
N VAL A 427 -28.21 -20.55 25.72
CA VAL A 427 -29.46 -20.83 25.02
C VAL A 427 -30.44 -19.69 25.31
N PHE A 428 -30.97 -19.09 24.25
CA PHE A 428 -32.05 -18.13 24.32
C PHE A 428 -33.30 -18.72 23.67
N VAL A 429 -34.39 -18.74 24.44
CA VAL A 429 -35.67 -19.29 24.04
C VAL A 429 -36.67 -18.15 23.89
N ASN A 430 -37.30 -18.03 22.73
CA ASN A 430 -38.35 -17.05 22.49
C ASN A 430 -39.59 -17.73 21.89
N ILE A 431 -40.67 -17.82 22.66
CA ILE A 431 -41.95 -18.34 22.17
C ILE A 431 -42.65 -17.21 21.40
N THR A 432 -42.84 -17.39 20.09
CA THR A 432 -43.38 -16.35 19.20
C THR A 432 -44.90 -16.38 19.12
N SER A 433 -45.51 -17.57 19.15
CA SER A 433 -46.96 -17.71 19.19
C SER A 433 -47.39 -19.05 19.79
N VAL A 434 -48.54 -19.10 20.43
CA VAL A 434 -49.21 -20.35 20.81
C VAL A 434 -50.24 -20.66 19.73
N ARG A 435 -50.11 -21.81 19.08
CA ARG A 435 -50.95 -22.21 17.94
C ARG A 435 -52.25 -22.86 18.38
N ASP A 436 -52.15 -23.82 19.31
CA ASP A 436 -53.28 -24.62 19.76
C ASP A 436 -53.07 -25.09 21.21
N VAL A 437 -54.19 -25.31 21.89
CA VAL A 437 -54.21 -25.84 23.27
C VAL A 437 -55.37 -26.83 23.36
N SER A 438 -55.06 -28.14 23.42
CA SER A 438 -56.07 -29.19 23.59
C SER A 438 -56.16 -29.61 25.06
N LEU A 439 -57.30 -29.33 25.68
CA LEU A 439 -57.59 -29.80 27.04
C LEU A 439 -58.00 -31.28 27.09
N ILE A 440 -58.42 -31.85 25.95
CA ILE A 440 -58.81 -33.26 25.85
C ILE A 440 -57.57 -34.13 25.74
N ASP A 441 -56.63 -33.73 24.88
CA ASP A 441 -55.39 -34.46 24.63
C ASP A 441 -54.25 -34.02 25.56
N LEU A 442 -54.50 -33.01 26.41
CA LEU A 442 -53.54 -32.40 27.34
C LEU A 442 -52.25 -31.94 26.65
N SER A 443 -52.38 -31.38 25.43
CA SER A 443 -51.26 -30.93 24.60
C SER A 443 -51.31 -29.42 24.33
N ILE A 444 -50.14 -28.82 24.11
CA ILE A 444 -49.99 -27.41 23.72
C ILE A 444 -48.99 -27.28 22.57
N SER A 445 -49.40 -26.54 21.55
CA SER A 445 -48.64 -26.29 20.33
C SER A 445 -48.16 -24.85 20.30
N PHE A 446 -46.87 -24.58 20.10
CA PHE A 446 -46.37 -23.21 19.99
C PHE A 446 -45.21 -23.09 19.01
N ASP A 447 -45.10 -21.92 18.35
CA ASP A 447 -43.93 -21.54 17.58
C ASP A 447 -42.89 -20.92 18.51
N MET A 448 -41.62 -21.29 18.34
CA MET A 448 -40.52 -20.69 19.09
C MET A 448 -39.32 -20.37 18.19
N ILE A 449 -38.38 -19.59 18.71
CA ILE A 449 -37.06 -19.37 18.13
C ILE A 449 -36.05 -19.77 19.19
N LEU A 450 -35.18 -20.73 18.86
CA LEU A 450 -34.02 -21.08 19.67
C LEU A 450 -32.79 -20.42 19.06
N VAL A 451 -32.05 -19.70 19.90
CA VAL A 451 -30.76 -19.14 19.55
C VAL A 451 -29.73 -19.75 20.48
N PHE A 452 -28.77 -20.47 19.91
CA PHE A 452 -27.62 -20.95 20.66
C PHE A 452 -26.47 -19.96 20.49
N THR A 453 -25.55 -19.94 21.44
CA THR A 453 -24.32 -19.18 21.32
C THR A 453 -23.18 -19.98 21.93
N TRP A 454 -22.16 -20.26 21.12
CA TRP A 454 -20.94 -20.91 21.59
C TRP A 454 -19.71 -20.27 20.97
N ARG A 455 -18.54 -20.65 21.49
CA ARG A 455 -17.23 -20.30 20.96
C ARG A 455 -16.49 -21.57 20.61
N ASP A 456 -15.97 -21.65 19.38
CA ASP A 456 -15.09 -22.74 18.94
C ASP A 456 -13.70 -22.16 18.60
N PRO A 457 -12.68 -22.36 19.46
CA PRO A 457 -11.34 -21.82 19.23
C PRO A 457 -10.59 -22.54 18.08
N ARG A 458 -11.10 -23.67 17.58
CA ARG A 458 -10.48 -24.42 16.47
C ARG A 458 -10.77 -23.81 15.11
N LEU A 459 -11.81 -22.98 15.02
CA LEU A 459 -12.27 -22.41 13.77
C LEU A 459 -11.60 -21.07 13.51
N THR A 460 -11.23 -20.85 12.25
CA THR A 460 -10.74 -19.56 11.78
C THR A 460 -11.70 -19.00 10.75
N PHE A 461 -11.96 -17.71 10.84
CA PHE A 461 -12.96 -17.05 9.99
C PHE A 461 -12.29 -16.01 9.12
N GLN A 462 -12.91 -15.75 7.97
CA GLN A 462 -12.43 -14.81 6.97
C GLN A 462 -13.58 -13.92 6.51
N HIS A 463 -13.25 -12.69 6.13
CA HIS A 463 -14.19 -11.72 5.53
C HIS A 463 -15.40 -11.39 6.42
N LEU A 464 -15.22 -11.46 7.74
CA LEU A 464 -16.30 -11.13 8.67
C LEU A 464 -16.63 -9.63 8.64
N ARG A 465 -17.92 -9.36 8.52
CA ARG A 465 -18.54 -8.04 8.63
C ARG A 465 -18.89 -7.71 10.08
N ASP A 466 -19.08 -6.42 10.33
CA ASP A 466 -19.53 -5.94 11.64
C ASP A 466 -20.99 -6.33 11.90
N ASN A 467 -21.83 -6.32 10.86
CA ASN A 467 -23.18 -6.86 10.95
C ASN A 467 -23.16 -8.39 10.85
N MET A 468 -23.62 -9.05 11.92
CA MET A 468 -23.70 -10.51 12.03
C MET A 468 -24.59 -11.14 10.94
N ASP A 469 -25.67 -10.47 10.53
CA ASP A 469 -26.59 -11.00 9.52
C ASP A 469 -25.93 -11.13 8.13
N GLN A 470 -24.81 -10.44 7.92
CA GLN A 470 -23.99 -10.53 6.71
C GLN A 470 -22.89 -11.59 6.79
N ASN A 471 -22.84 -12.37 7.89
CA ASN A 471 -21.85 -13.43 8.10
C ASN A 471 -22.52 -14.82 8.18
N PRO A 472 -23.34 -15.25 7.20
CA PRO A 472 -23.87 -16.60 7.21
C PRO A 472 -22.74 -17.61 7.00
N VAL A 473 -22.80 -18.71 7.73
CA VAL A 473 -22.06 -19.94 7.40
C VAL A 473 -22.87 -20.67 6.34
N ARG A 474 -22.25 -21.00 5.21
CA ARG A 474 -22.89 -21.75 4.12
C ARG A 474 -23.39 -23.11 4.63
N GLU A 475 -24.57 -23.52 4.19
CA GLU A 475 -25.08 -24.86 4.49
C GLU A 475 -24.13 -25.93 3.92
N GLY A 476 -23.92 -27.01 4.68
CA GLY A 476 -23.00 -28.09 4.31
C GLY A 476 -21.55 -27.89 4.76
N VAL A 477 -21.18 -26.72 5.29
CA VAL A 477 -19.91 -26.56 6.00
C VAL A 477 -20.04 -27.26 7.35
N GLY A 478 -19.35 -28.40 7.51
CA GLY A 478 -19.37 -29.22 8.73
C GLY A 478 -18.74 -28.49 9.90
N VAL A 479 -19.52 -27.64 10.57
CA VAL A 479 -19.17 -26.95 11.82
C VAL A 479 -19.96 -27.60 12.95
N TRP A 480 -19.30 -27.91 14.06
CA TRP A 480 -19.97 -28.44 15.25
C TRP A 480 -21.08 -27.48 15.70
N HIS A 481 -22.23 -28.05 16.05
CA HIS A 481 -23.33 -27.33 16.65
C HIS A 481 -23.92 -28.15 17.81
N PRO A 482 -24.46 -27.49 18.85
CA PRO A 482 -25.19 -28.20 19.90
C PRO A 482 -26.45 -28.86 19.30
N GLU A 483 -26.75 -30.06 19.76
CA GLU A 483 -28.02 -30.74 19.50
C GLU A 483 -28.94 -30.59 20.72
N VAL A 484 -30.23 -30.42 20.46
CA VAL A 484 -31.24 -30.29 21.53
C VAL A 484 -32.30 -31.34 21.36
N PHE A 485 -32.57 -32.01 22.49
CA PHE A 485 -33.70 -32.92 22.67
C PHE A 485 -34.66 -32.24 23.64
N MET A 486 -35.94 -32.25 23.31
CA MET A 486 -37.00 -31.70 24.15
C MET A 486 -37.83 -32.85 24.70
N GLU A 487 -38.03 -32.82 26.01
CA GLU A 487 -38.91 -33.72 26.74
C GLU A 487 -40.03 -32.90 27.37
N ASP A 488 -41.23 -33.46 27.43
CA ASP A 488 -42.34 -32.86 28.14
C ASP A 488 -42.26 -33.12 29.66
N GLY A 489 -43.32 -32.76 30.39
CA GLY A 489 -43.37 -32.94 31.84
C GLY A 489 -43.42 -34.39 32.32
N ASP A 490 -43.70 -35.35 31.43
CA ASP A 490 -43.74 -36.78 31.74
C ASP A 490 -42.47 -37.54 31.28
N GLY A 491 -41.58 -36.85 30.56
CA GLY A 491 -40.33 -37.38 30.04
C GLY A 491 -40.45 -37.96 28.64
N SER A 492 -41.60 -37.80 27.97
CA SER A 492 -41.77 -38.20 26.59
C SER A 492 -41.11 -37.21 25.64
N SER A 493 -40.55 -37.71 24.54
CA SER A 493 -40.00 -36.88 23.49
C SER A 493 -41.09 -36.03 22.84
N VAL A 494 -40.87 -34.72 22.78
CA VAL A 494 -41.74 -33.79 22.08
C VAL A 494 -41.53 -33.94 20.57
N ASP A 495 -42.60 -33.85 19.78
CA ASP A 495 -42.49 -33.78 18.32
C ASP A 495 -41.93 -32.41 17.90
N VAL A 496 -40.76 -32.39 17.26
CA VAL A 496 -40.05 -31.17 16.89
C VAL A 496 -39.81 -31.13 15.39
N GLN A 497 -40.55 -30.24 14.70
CA GLN A 497 -40.32 -29.97 13.28
C GLN A 497 -39.44 -28.71 13.07
N VAL A 498 -38.22 -28.90 12.57
CA VAL A 498 -37.29 -27.79 12.24
C VAL A 498 -37.60 -27.25 10.84
N ARG A 499 -37.98 -25.96 10.71
CA ARG A 499 -38.33 -25.34 9.41
C ARG A 499 -37.20 -24.57 8.74
N GLY A 500 -36.19 -24.15 9.49
CA GLY A 500 -35.02 -23.51 8.93
C GLY A 500 -33.95 -23.35 9.98
N ARG A 501 -32.70 -23.60 9.62
CA ARG A 501 -31.53 -23.47 10.49
C ARG A 501 -30.46 -22.73 9.71
N GLN A 502 -30.10 -21.55 10.19
CA GLN A 502 -29.02 -20.76 9.61
C GLN A 502 -28.00 -20.42 10.68
N THR A 503 -26.73 -20.68 10.42
CA THR A 503 -25.66 -20.31 11.34
C THR A 503 -25.06 -18.98 10.93
N PHE A 504 -24.89 -18.08 11.89
CA PHE A 504 -24.24 -16.79 11.70
C PHE A 504 -23.01 -16.66 12.59
N VAL A 505 -22.06 -15.85 12.14
CA VAL A 505 -20.82 -15.58 12.88
C VAL A 505 -20.80 -14.15 13.36
N ARG A 506 -20.66 -13.97 14.68
CA ARG A 506 -20.46 -12.65 15.27
C ARG A 506 -18.98 -12.37 15.45
N ARG A 507 -18.51 -11.31 14.81
CA ARG A 507 -17.17 -10.75 15.01
C ARG A 507 -17.04 -10.20 16.44
N VAL A 508 -16.04 -10.68 17.19
CA VAL A 508 -15.76 -10.19 18.55
C VAL A 508 -14.30 -9.72 18.63
N GLY A 509 -14.10 -8.43 18.40
CA GLY A 509 -12.79 -7.80 18.48
C GLY A 509 -12.16 -7.47 17.11
N PRO A 510 -10.94 -6.89 17.12
CA PRO A 510 -10.24 -6.50 15.91
C PRO A 510 -9.87 -7.72 15.06
N PRO A 511 -9.66 -7.54 13.74
CA PRO A 511 -9.16 -8.62 12.91
C PRO A 511 -7.73 -8.96 13.33
N ASN A 512 -7.30 -10.18 13.06
CA ASN A 512 -5.91 -10.58 13.25
C ASN A 512 -4.99 -9.75 12.35
N PRO A 513 -3.69 -9.65 12.70
CA PRO A 513 -2.67 -9.13 11.81
C PRO A 513 -2.71 -9.86 10.47
N ASP A 514 -2.46 -9.11 9.41
CA ASP A 514 -2.39 -9.62 8.06
C ASP A 514 -1.14 -10.52 7.86
N ILE A 515 -1.24 -11.50 6.96
CA ILE A 515 -0.20 -12.52 6.73
C ILE A 515 0.36 -12.37 5.31
N PRO A 516 1.54 -11.76 5.11
CA PRO A 516 2.11 -11.45 3.79
C PRO A 516 2.36 -12.67 2.89
N THR A 517 2.59 -13.84 3.48
CA THR A 517 2.82 -15.10 2.75
C THR A 517 1.61 -15.59 1.96
N ARG A 518 0.42 -15.03 2.20
CA ARG A 518 -0.80 -15.38 1.46
C ARG A 518 -0.98 -14.50 0.25
N LEU A 519 -1.38 -15.09 -0.88
CA LEU A 519 -1.60 -14.37 -2.13
C LEU A 519 -2.70 -13.31 -2.05
N LYS A 520 -3.82 -13.60 -1.36
CA LYS A 520 -4.98 -12.70 -1.28
C LYS A 520 -5.15 -12.14 0.12
N GLU A 521 -5.50 -10.85 0.20
CA GLU A 521 -5.90 -10.23 1.47
C GLU A 521 -7.19 -10.86 2.00
N GLY A 522 -7.28 -10.95 3.32
CA GLY A 522 -8.53 -11.28 3.98
C GLY A 522 -8.47 -10.91 5.45
N ARG A 523 -9.50 -10.19 5.92
CA ARG A 523 -9.68 -9.97 7.36
C ARG A 523 -9.93 -11.31 8.03
N GLN A 524 -8.96 -11.75 8.84
CA GLN A 524 -9.10 -12.96 9.63
C GLN A 524 -9.55 -12.66 11.05
N SER A 525 -10.24 -13.59 11.68
CA SER A 525 -10.56 -13.49 13.11
C SER A 525 -10.58 -14.89 13.75
N ILE A 526 -10.02 -14.99 14.96
CA ILE A 526 -9.96 -16.23 15.76
C ILE A 526 -10.85 -16.14 17.02
N ASN A 527 -11.14 -14.94 17.51
CA ASN A 527 -12.00 -14.74 18.68
C ASN A 527 -13.40 -14.34 18.25
N ILE A 528 -14.27 -15.32 18.00
CA ILE A 528 -15.61 -15.07 17.48
C ILE A 528 -16.62 -16.00 18.14
N GLN A 529 -17.87 -15.57 18.16
CA GLN A 529 -18.98 -16.36 18.70
C GLN A 529 -19.92 -16.76 17.56
N ILE A 530 -20.41 -17.99 17.62
CA ILE A 530 -21.29 -18.57 16.60
C ILE A 530 -22.72 -18.57 17.12
N TYR A 531 -23.62 -18.09 16.29
CA TYR A 531 -25.04 -17.90 16.60
C TYR A 531 -25.89 -18.60 15.53
N PRO A 532 -26.38 -19.82 15.76
CA PRO A 532 -27.44 -20.36 14.95
C PRO A 532 -28.74 -19.64 15.26
N ARG A 533 -29.46 -19.38 14.19
CA ARG A 533 -30.82 -18.92 14.19
C ARG A 533 -31.65 -20.03 13.57
N THR A 534 -32.45 -20.68 14.40
CA THR A 534 -33.46 -21.62 13.94
C THR A 534 -34.80 -20.91 13.94
N VAL A 535 -35.45 -20.81 12.78
CA VAL A 535 -36.83 -20.32 12.70
C VAL A 535 -37.71 -21.56 12.73
N TYR A 536 -38.40 -21.77 13.84
CA TYR A 536 -39.41 -22.81 13.89
C TYR A 536 -40.72 -22.27 13.35
N THR A 537 -41.42 -23.17 12.70
CA THR A 537 -42.87 -23.09 12.64
C THR A 537 -43.32 -24.50 13.02
N MET A 538 -43.58 -24.66 14.30
CA MET A 538 -43.87 -25.91 14.95
C MET A 538 -45.35 -26.23 14.77
N LEU A 539 -45.68 -27.41 14.25
CA LEU A 539 -46.80 -28.15 14.83
C LEU A 539 -46.13 -28.96 15.95
N ILE A 540 -46.13 -28.39 17.16
CA ILE A 540 -45.97 -29.20 18.38
C ILE A 540 -47.35 -29.75 18.70
#